data_AF-A0A8J5JVH2-F1
#
_entry.id   AF-A0A8J5JVH2-F1
#
_cell.length_a   1.000
_cell.length_b   1.000
_cell.length_c   1.000
_cell.angle_alpha   90.00
_cell.angle_beta   90.00
_cell.angle_gamma   90.00
#
_symmetry.space_group_name_H-M   'P 1'
#
loop_
_entity.id
_entity.type
_entity.pdbx_description
1 polymer ?
#
loop_
_entity_poly.entity_id
_entity_poly.type
_entity_poly.pdbx_seq_one_letter_code
_entity_poly.pdbx_strand_id
1 'polypeptide(L)'
;MRGPRSRRIKRRDRNPEEKRPRTAFTSDQLARLKKEFDENKYLTEKRRQDLAKELGLNESQIKIWFQNKRAKIKKSTGQKTGLAAHLMAQGLYNHSTVPVDEDDPYLC
;
A
#
# COMPACT_ATOMS: atom_id res chain seq x y z
N MET A 1 14.06 19.15 15.44
CA MET A 1 13.79 17.69 15.60
C MET A 1 12.32 17.42 15.35
N ARG A 2 11.93 16.85 14.21
CA ARG A 2 10.51 16.46 13.97
C ARG A 2 10.22 15.19 14.77
N GLY A 3 9.39 15.31 15.81
CA GLY A 3 9.01 14.21 16.69
C GLY A 3 8.30 13.05 15.96
N PRO A 4 8.12 11.90 16.65
CA PRO A 4 7.42 10.75 16.07
C PRO A 4 6.04 11.19 15.59
N ARG A 5 5.65 10.72 14.40
CA ARG A 5 4.37 11.03 13.77
C ARG A 5 3.25 10.42 14.63
N SER A 6 2.90 11.08 15.73
CA SER A 6 1.73 10.77 16.54
C SER A 6 0.54 10.92 15.60
N ARG A 7 0.01 9.79 15.13
CA ARG A 7 -1.31 9.78 14.52
C ARG A 7 -2.24 10.24 15.63
N ARG A 8 -2.54 11.55 15.63
CA ARG A 8 -3.59 12.12 16.45
C ARG A 8 -4.82 11.28 16.14
N ILE A 9 -5.20 10.40 17.06
CA ILE A 9 -6.51 9.76 17.03
C ILE A 9 -7.46 10.92 17.30
N LYS A 10 -7.83 11.63 16.23
CA LYS A 10 -8.99 12.50 16.25
C LYS A 10 -10.13 11.51 16.48
N ARG A 11 -10.51 11.32 17.74
CA ARG A 11 -11.79 10.73 18.15
C ARG A 11 -12.87 11.66 17.61
N ARG A 12 -13.05 11.63 16.28
CA ARG A 12 -14.33 11.95 15.69
C ARG A 12 -15.14 10.72 16.04
N ASP A 13 -16.10 10.93 16.94
CA ASP A 13 -17.28 10.10 17.02
C ASP A 13 -17.76 9.88 15.58
N ARG A 14 -17.40 8.73 15.02
CA ARG A 14 -17.68 8.37 13.64
C ARG A 14 -18.33 7.03 13.74
N ASN A 15 -19.66 7.09 13.60
CA ASN A 15 -20.52 5.96 13.37
C ASN A 15 -19.77 4.92 12.51
N PRO A 16 -19.59 3.66 12.97
CA PRO A 16 -18.88 2.64 12.20
C PRO A 16 -19.42 2.45 10.77
N GLU A 17 -20.67 2.86 10.52
CA GLU A 17 -21.34 2.90 9.21
C GLU A 17 -20.73 3.90 8.20
N GLU A 18 -20.03 4.95 8.63
CA GLU A 18 -19.47 5.98 7.73
C GLU A 18 -18.11 5.58 7.10
N LYS A 19 -17.55 4.45 7.52
CA LYS A 19 -16.33 3.93 6.88
C LYS A 19 -16.73 3.32 5.55
N ARG A 20 -16.43 4.04 4.46
CA ARG A 20 -16.57 3.52 3.08
C ARG A 20 -16.15 2.04 3.05
N PRO A 21 -17.01 1.15 2.55
CA PRO A 21 -16.73 -0.28 2.57
C PRO A 21 -15.39 -0.56 1.88
N ARG A 22 -14.64 -1.53 2.42
CA ARG A 22 -13.41 -1.98 1.79
C ARG A 22 -13.77 -2.53 0.42
N THR A 23 -13.32 -1.85 -0.62
CA THR A 23 -13.49 -2.28 -2.00
C THR A 23 -12.25 -3.07 -2.41
N ALA A 24 -12.47 -4.31 -2.86
CA ALA A 24 -11.46 -5.06 -3.58
C ALA A 24 -11.47 -4.61 -5.04
N PHE A 25 -10.29 -4.40 -5.63
CA PHE A 25 -10.16 -4.13 -7.06
C PHE A 25 -10.15 -5.46 -7.83
N THR A 26 -10.71 -5.46 -9.04
CA THR A 26 -10.64 -6.62 -9.93
C THR A 26 -9.22 -6.86 -10.44
N SER A 27 -8.96 -8.04 -11.01
CA SER A 27 -7.64 -8.36 -11.60
C SER A 27 -7.26 -7.36 -12.70
N ASP A 28 -8.20 -7.04 -13.60
CA ASP A 28 -7.97 -6.12 -14.71
C ASP A 28 -7.67 -4.69 -14.23
N GLN A 29 -8.41 -4.22 -13.22
CA GLN A 29 -8.15 -2.93 -12.59
C GLN A 29 -6.74 -2.87 -11.98
N LEU A 30 -6.32 -3.94 -11.30
CA LEU A 30 -4.97 -4.03 -10.73
C LEU A 30 -3.89 -4.10 -11.80
N ALA A 31 -4.10 -4.87 -12.88
CA ALA A 31 -3.16 -5.00 -13.98
C ALA A 31 -2.89 -3.64 -14.62
N ARG A 32 -3.96 -2.89 -14.89
CA ARG A 32 -3.84 -1.55 -15.45
C ARG A 32 -3.16 -0.57 -14.50
N LEU A 33 -3.54 -0.55 -13.21
CA LEU A 33 -2.90 0.31 -12.21
C LEU A 33 -1.40 0.00 -12.06
N LYS A 34 -1.00 -1.28 -12.16
CA LYS A 34 0.41 -1.70 -12.16
C LYS A 34 1.15 -1.14 -13.37
N LYS A 35 0.61 -1.31 -14.58
CA LYS A 35 1.21 -0.79 -15.82
C LYS A 35 1.48 0.72 -15.71
N GLU A 36 0.47 1.49 -15.30
CA GLU A 36 0.61 2.94 -15.11
C GLU A 36 1.64 3.31 -14.05
N PHE A 37 1.72 2.54 -12.97
CA PHE A 37 2.71 2.75 -11.92
C PHE A 37 4.13 2.45 -12.40
N ASP A 38 4.29 1.53 -13.33
CA ASP A 38 5.59 1.19 -13.91
C ASP A 38 6.09 2.26 -14.86
N GLU A 39 5.19 2.89 -15.62
CA GLU A 39 5.47 4.08 -16.42
C GLU A 39 5.75 5.31 -15.53
N ASN A 40 4.93 5.56 -14.51
CA ASN A 40 5.12 6.70 -13.60
C ASN A 40 4.69 6.40 -12.16
N LYS A 41 5.65 6.47 -11.23
CA LYS A 41 5.43 6.22 -9.79
C LYS A 41 4.52 7.28 -9.13
N TYR A 42 4.27 8.42 -9.78
CA TYR A 42 3.43 9.52 -9.29
C TYR A 42 2.42 9.97 -10.35
N LEU A 43 1.16 10.15 -9.96
CA LEU A 43 0.13 10.62 -10.89
C LEU A 43 0.01 12.14 -10.88
N THR A 44 -0.19 12.70 -12.07
CA THR A 44 -0.75 14.03 -12.25
C THR A 44 -2.26 14.00 -12.00
N GLU A 45 -2.88 15.17 -11.81
CA GLU A 45 -4.34 15.28 -11.67
C GLU A 45 -5.09 14.76 -12.89
N LYS A 46 -4.68 15.20 -14.09
CA LYS A 46 -5.27 14.74 -15.35
C LYS A 46 -5.22 13.22 -15.46
N ARG A 47 -4.05 12.60 -15.23
CA ARG A 47 -3.91 11.15 -15.35
C ARG A 47 -4.75 10.38 -14.33
N ARG A 48 -4.89 10.92 -13.12
CA ARG A 48 -5.76 10.35 -12.08
C ARG A 48 -7.23 10.37 -12.50
N GLN A 49 -7.69 11.45 -13.13
CA GLN A 49 -9.06 11.55 -13.67
C GLN A 49 -9.29 10.56 -14.81
N ASP A 50 -8.34 10.43 -15.73
CA ASP A 50 -8.45 9.50 -16.86
C ASP A 50 -8.55 8.05 -16.38
N LEU A 51 -7.69 7.64 -15.43
CA LEU A 51 -7.73 6.30 -14.85
C LEU A 51 -8.99 6.02 -14.03
N ALA A 52 -9.50 7.03 -13.32
CA ALA A 52 -10.75 6.92 -12.58
C ALA A 52 -11.92 6.59 -13.52
N LYS A 53 -12.02 7.31 -14.65
CA LYS A 53 -13.05 7.08 -15.68
C LYS A 53 -12.90 5.71 -16.33
N GLU A 54 -11.69 5.35 -16.72
CA GLU A 54 -11.45 4.09 -17.45
C GLU A 54 -11.70 2.86 -16.58
N LEU A 55 -11.39 2.92 -15.29
CA LEU A 55 -11.53 1.80 -14.37
C LEU A 55 -12.87 1.78 -13.62
N GLY A 56 -13.72 2.79 -13.80
CA GLY A 56 -14.96 2.95 -13.04
C GLY A 56 -14.72 3.15 -11.54
N LEU A 57 -13.62 3.81 -11.17
CA LEU A 57 -13.21 4.02 -9.79
C LEU A 57 -13.22 5.51 -9.42
N ASN A 58 -13.30 5.82 -8.14
CA ASN A 58 -13.13 7.20 -7.68
C ASN A 58 -11.66 7.62 -7.74
N GLU A 59 -11.37 8.88 -8.08
CA GLU A 59 -10.01 9.44 -8.05
C GLU A 59 -9.29 9.24 -6.71
N SER A 60 -10.05 9.25 -5.60
CA SER A 60 -9.52 8.98 -4.26
C SER A 60 -9.01 7.53 -4.11
N GLN A 61 -9.70 6.55 -4.70
CA GLN A 61 -9.26 5.15 -4.71
C GLN A 61 -7.94 5.01 -5.49
N ILE A 62 -7.85 5.66 -6.66
CA ILE A 62 -6.61 5.72 -7.46
C ILE A 62 -5.48 6.34 -6.64
N LYS A 63 -5.72 7.50 -6.02
CA LYS A 63 -4.74 8.21 -5.17
C LYS A 63 -4.25 7.34 -4.01
N ILE A 64 -5.17 6.69 -3.29
CA ILE A 64 -4.84 5.82 -2.15
C ILE A 64 -4.05 4.60 -2.61
N TRP A 65 -4.41 3.98 -3.74
CA TRP A 65 -3.68 2.84 -4.29
C TRP A 65 -2.23 3.22 -4.63
N PHE A 66 -2.00 4.34 -5.31
CA PHE A 66 -0.65 4.83 -5.62
C PHE A 66 0.16 5.15 -4.37
N GLN A 67 -0.46 5.75 -3.35
CA GLN A 67 0.19 6.00 -2.06
C GLN A 67 0.58 4.69 -1.36
N ASN A 68 -0.31 3.70 -1.33
CA ASN A 68 -0.06 2.39 -0.74
C ASN A 68 1.04 1.63 -1.49
N LYS A 69 1.03 1.67 -2.82
CA LYS A 69 2.05 1.04 -3.65
C LYS A 69 3.44 1.62 -3.38
N ARG A 70 3.58 2.96 -3.35
CA ARG A 70 4.85 3.61 -2.96
C ARG A 70 5.25 3.29 -1.52
N ALA A 71 4.30 3.23 -0.59
CA ALA A 71 4.58 2.87 0.80
C ALA A 71 5.09 1.42 0.92
N LYS A 72 4.53 0.48 0.14
CA LYS A 72 5.00 -0.91 0.08
C LYS A 72 6.44 -1.00 -0.43
N ILE A 73 6.76 -0.30 -1.52
CA ILE A 73 8.14 -0.26 -2.05
C ILE A 73 9.09 0.32 -1.02
N LYS A 74 8.76 1.49 -0.45
CA LYS A 74 9.60 2.11 0.59
C LYS A 74 9.81 1.21 1.81
N LYS A 75 8.81 0.41 2.19
CA LYS A 75 8.95 -0.56 3.29
C LYS A 75 9.83 -1.75 2.91
N SER A 76 9.84 -2.15 1.63
CA SER A 76 10.64 -3.27 1.14
C SER A 76 12.09 -2.86 0.92
N THR A 77 12.34 -1.62 0.50
CA THR A 77 13.67 -1.07 0.23
C THR A 77 14.28 -0.35 1.45
N GLY A 78 13.48 0.01 2.46
CA GLY A 78 13.94 0.74 3.64
C GLY A 78 14.41 -0.18 4.76
N GLN A 79 15.43 0.27 5.51
CA GLN A 79 15.89 -0.41 6.74
C GLN A 79 14.72 -0.69 7.67
N LYS A 80 14.60 -1.94 8.14
CA LYS A 80 13.62 -2.34 9.15
C LYS A 80 13.74 -1.39 10.34
N THR A 81 12.62 -0.82 10.80
CA THR A 81 12.65 0.10 11.94
C THR A 81 13.25 -0.61 13.15
N GLY A 82 13.99 0.11 14.01
CA GLY A 82 14.64 -0.50 15.18
C GLY A 82 13.67 -1.28 16.08
N LEU A 83 12.40 -0.86 16.14
CA LEU A 83 11.33 -1.61 16.81
C LEU A 83 11.02 -2.96 16.14
N ALA A 84 10.98 -3.02 14.81
CA ALA A 84 10.81 -4.28 14.09
C ALA A 84 12.00 -5.21 14.33
N ALA A 85 13.23 -4.69 14.39
CA ALA A 85 14.41 -5.47 14.75
C ALA A 85 14.34 -6.03 16.18
N HIS A 86 13.94 -5.21 17.15
CA HIS A 86 13.77 -5.63 18.53
C HIS A 86 12.69 -6.71 18.70
N LEU A 87 11.52 -6.54 18.05
CA LEU A 87 10.44 -7.53 18.09
C LEU A 87 10.81 -8.84 17.37
N MET A 88 11.62 -8.79 16.31
CA MET A 88 12.21 -10.00 15.70
C MET A 88 13.15 -10.72 16.66
N ALA A 89 14.02 -9.99 17.37
CA ALA A 89 14.94 -10.57 18.36
C ALA A 89 14.21 -11.23 19.54
N GLN A 90 13.02 -10.73 19.91
CA GLN A 90 12.17 -11.31 20.95
C GLN A 90 11.24 -12.44 20.46
N GLY A 91 11.28 -12.81 19.17
CA GLY A 91 10.40 -13.84 18.62
C GLY A 91 8.91 -13.45 18.54
N LEU A 92 8.59 -12.17 18.74
CA LEU A 92 7.21 -11.64 18.75
C LEU A 92 6.74 -11.15 17.37
N TYR A 93 7.60 -11.16 16.36
CA TYR A 93 7.30 -10.66 15.01
C TYR A 93 7.53 -11.73 13.95
N ASN A 94 6.44 -12.40 13.53
CA ASN A 94 6.49 -13.37 12.44
C ASN A 94 6.54 -12.64 11.10
N HIS A 95 7.74 -12.48 10.55
CA HIS A 95 7.96 -11.79 9.28
C HIS A 95 7.87 -12.72 8.06
N SER A 96 7.17 -13.86 8.13
CA SER A 96 6.99 -14.81 7.02
C SER A 96 6.13 -14.26 5.86
N THR A 97 6.47 -13.06 5.37
CA THR A 97 6.20 -12.59 4.02
C THR A 97 7.54 -12.66 3.27
N VAL A 98 8.07 -13.86 3.10
CA VAL A 98 9.08 -14.08 2.06
C VAL A 98 8.44 -13.69 0.74
N PRO A 99 9.04 -12.78 -0.07
CA PRO A 99 8.77 -12.84 -1.49
C PRO A 99 9.25 -14.23 -1.90
N VAL A 100 8.34 -15.10 -2.29
CA VAL A 100 8.73 -16.31 -3.01
C VAL A 100 9.23 -15.75 -4.33
N ASP A 101 10.54 -15.61 -4.47
CA ASP A 101 11.14 -15.43 -5.78
C ASP A 101 10.81 -16.72 -6.55
N GLU A 102 10.09 -16.60 -7.67
CA GLU A 102 9.53 -17.73 -8.45
C GLU A 102 10.60 -18.58 -9.18
N ASP A 103 11.85 -18.54 -8.75
CA ASP A 103 13.02 -19.16 -9.42
C ASP A 103 13.86 -20.01 -8.44
N ASP A 104 13.22 -20.74 -7.51
CA ASP A 104 13.89 -21.81 -6.75
C ASP A 104 13.60 -23.18 -7.40
N PRO A 105 14.55 -23.77 -8.15
CA PRO A 105 14.37 -25.07 -8.79
C PRO A 105 14.47 -26.26 -7.81
N TYR A 106 14.42 -26.05 -6.49
CA TYR A 106 14.57 -27.09 -5.47
C TYR A 106 13.48 -27.11 -4.39
N LEU A 107 12.27 -26.61 -4.68
CA LEU A 107 11.09 -26.96 -3.88
C LEU A 107 10.43 -28.23 -4.45
N CYS A 108 10.52 -29.33 -3.70
CA CYS A 108 9.70 -30.54 -3.86
C CYS A 108 8.32 -30.36 -3.24
#